data_AF-A0A1B6EVP6-F1
#
_entry.id   AF-A0A1B6EVP6-F1
#
_cell.length_a   1.000
_cell.length_b   1.000
_cell.length_c   1.000
_cell.angle_alpha   90.00
_cell.angle_beta   90.00
_cell.angle_gamma   90.00
#
_symmetry.space_group_name_H-M   'P 1'
#
loop_
_entity.id
_entity.type
_entity.pdbx_description
1 polymer ?
#
loop_
_entity_poly.entity_id
_entity_poly.type
_entity_poly.pdbx_seq_one_letter_code
_entity_poly.pdbx_strand_id
1 'polypeptide(L)'
;IWIIRVSYSLVVCFVYIALSNSDVDVPCAARFGDSGYVCVCNATYCDTFTYPSRSTENFTHIFTSNHTPGYNFRWGPVQNVSALPISFSDQSIGIKVNISNKSHRLKGIGGSFTDSFCINVKSLSEEAGNNLLRSYFSRSGNEYKMARVPIASSDFCTRTYTYDDSPGDVNLEYFKLA
;
A
#
# COMPACT_ATOMS: atom_id res chain seq x y z
N ILE A 1 4.25 58.88 3.89
CA ILE A 1 3.93 57.61 4.59
C ILE A 1 2.88 56.90 3.75
N TRP A 2 3.27 55.88 2.96
CA TRP A 2 2.33 55.11 2.14
C TRP A 2 1.74 54.00 3.00
N ILE A 3 0.49 54.15 3.41
CA ILE A 3 -0.25 53.11 4.12
C ILE A 3 -0.73 52.12 3.05
N ILE A 4 -0.03 50.99 2.93
CA ILE A 4 -0.47 49.87 2.10
C ILE A 4 -1.71 49.29 2.77
N ARG A 5 -2.89 49.59 2.22
CA ARG A 5 -4.15 48.94 2.62
C ARG A 5 -4.19 47.55 2.02
N VAL A 6 -3.71 46.57 2.78
CA VAL A 6 -3.90 45.15 2.45
C VAL A 6 -5.39 44.83 2.64
N SER A 7 -6.10 44.58 1.55
CA SER A 7 -7.53 44.21 1.60
C SER A 7 -7.70 42.89 2.33
N TYR A 8 -8.63 42.83 3.28
CA TYR A 8 -8.97 41.61 4.04
C TYR A 8 -9.29 40.43 3.11
N SER A 9 -9.88 40.71 1.96
CA SER A 9 -10.18 39.72 0.92
C SER A 9 -8.91 39.09 0.32
N LEU A 10 -7.81 39.84 0.18
CA LEU A 10 -6.54 39.32 -0.31
C LEU A 10 -5.85 38.42 0.73
N VAL A 11 -5.97 38.77 2.02
CA VAL A 11 -5.45 37.95 3.13
C VAL A 11 -6.22 36.64 3.24
N VAL A 12 -7.56 36.70 3.19
CA VAL A 12 -8.42 35.50 3.22
C VAL A 12 -8.15 34.59 2.01
N CYS A 13 -7.92 35.17 0.82
CA CYS A 13 -7.57 34.39 -0.37
C CYS A 13 -6.18 33.76 -0.25
N PHE A 14 -5.18 34.46 0.29
CA PHE A 14 -3.85 33.89 0.58
C PHE A 14 -3.90 32.77 1.62
N VAL A 15 -4.73 32.91 2.66
CA VAL A 15 -4.95 31.85 3.67
C VAL A 15 -5.68 30.65 3.06
N TYR A 16 -6.65 30.87 2.16
CA TYR A 16 -7.33 29.78 1.44
C TYR A 16 -6.40 29.03 0.48
N ILE A 17 -5.51 29.75 -0.22
CA ILE A 17 -4.49 29.13 -1.10
C ILE A 17 -3.45 28.38 -0.27
N ALA A 18 -3.10 28.85 0.92
CA ALA A 18 -2.19 28.13 1.83
C ALA A 18 -2.80 26.86 2.45
N LEU A 19 -4.13 26.70 2.41
CA LEU A 19 -4.85 25.53 2.93
C LEU A 19 -5.21 24.49 1.85
N SER A 20 -4.79 24.67 0.59
CA SER A 20 -4.78 23.55 -0.34
C SER A 20 -3.62 22.63 0.05
N ASN A 21 -3.90 21.68 0.95
CA ASN A 21 -3.03 20.53 1.18
C ASN A 21 -2.93 19.77 -0.15
N SER A 22 -1.93 20.08 -0.98
CA SER A 22 -1.40 19.03 -1.84
C SER A 22 -0.78 18.03 -0.88
N ASP A 23 -1.48 16.92 -0.64
CA ASP A 23 -0.97 15.81 0.18
C ASP A 23 0.36 15.37 -0.44
N VAL A 24 1.46 15.88 0.11
CA VAL A 24 2.81 15.47 -0.26
C VAL A 24 3.02 14.10 0.36
N ASP A 25 3.44 13.14 -0.45
CA ASP A 25 3.74 11.80 0.03
C ASP A 25 4.79 11.84 1.13
N VAL A 26 4.51 11.13 2.23
CA VAL A 26 5.43 10.98 3.35
C VAL A 26 6.48 9.94 2.96
N PRO A 27 7.79 10.27 2.98
CA PRO A 27 8.82 9.34 2.55
C PRO A 27 9.03 8.21 3.57
N CYS A 28 9.69 7.14 3.13
CA CYS A 28 10.13 6.08 4.03
C CYS A 28 11.14 6.58 5.07
N ALA A 29 10.82 6.43 6.36
CA ALA A 29 11.79 6.57 7.45
C ALA A 29 12.66 5.31 7.50
N ALA A 30 13.63 5.24 6.59
CA ALA A 30 14.43 4.04 6.38
C ALA A 30 15.32 3.73 7.60
N ARG A 31 15.30 2.47 8.04
CA ARG A 31 16.20 1.94 9.07
C ARG A 31 16.76 0.61 8.60
N PHE A 32 18.07 0.43 8.70
CA PHE A 32 18.69 -0.87 8.42
C PHE A 32 18.36 -1.85 9.55
N GLY A 33 17.85 -3.04 9.19
CA GLY A 33 17.61 -4.16 10.09
C GLY A 33 18.36 -5.41 9.63
N ASP A 34 18.06 -6.54 10.26
CA ASP A 34 18.82 -7.78 10.07
C ASP A 34 18.77 -8.33 8.64
N SER A 35 17.69 -8.03 7.90
CA SER A 35 17.44 -8.52 6.53
C SER A 35 17.42 -7.41 5.47
N GLY A 36 17.97 -6.24 5.77
CA GLY A 36 17.97 -5.06 4.88
C GLY A 36 17.17 -3.89 5.45
N TYR A 37 16.87 -2.91 4.60
CA TYR A 37 16.12 -1.72 5.03
C TYR A 37 14.63 -1.98 5.24
N VAL A 38 14.09 -1.35 6.29
CA VAL A 38 12.66 -1.27 6.60
C VAL A 38 12.22 0.19 6.68
N CYS A 39 10.94 0.46 6.46
CA CYS A 39 10.34 1.79 6.70
C CYS A 39 9.71 1.80 8.10
N VAL A 40 10.21 2.67 8.97
CA VAL A 40 9.74 2.77 10.35
C VAL A 40 8.42 3.54 10.39
N CYS A 41 7.39 2.91 10.94
CA CYS A 41 6.09 3.52 11.21
C CYS A 41 5.79 3.49 12.71
N ASN A 42 5.05 4.50 13.18
CA ASN A 42 4.55 4.61 14.55
C ASN A 42 3.18 5.34 14.56
N ALA A 43 2.72 5.79 15.73
CA ALA A 43 1.44 6.46 15.89
C ALA A 43 1.31 7.77 15.09
N THR A 44 2.40 8.52 14.94
CA THR A 44 2.41 9.87 14.34
C THR A 44 3.07 9.93 12.97
N TYR A 45 3.64 8.82 12.50
CA TYR A 45 4.41 8.76 11.26
C TYR A 45 4.25 7.42 10.56
N CYS A 46 3.95 7.44 9.27
CA CYS A 46 4.13 6.30 8.38
C CYS A 46 4.22 6.81 6.94
N ASP A 47 4.98 6.11 6.09
CA ASP A 47 5.14 6.50 4.69
C ASP A 47 3.84 6.31 3.90
N THR A 48 3.61 7.21 2.96
CA THR A 48 2.43 7.21 2.10
C THR A 48 2.84 7.28 0.65
N PHE A 49 1.93 6.85 -0.22
CA PHE A 49 2.16 6.92 -1.66
C PHE A 49 0.89 7.29 -2.41
N THR A 50 1.01 8.26 -3.30
CA THR A 50 -0.05 8.70 -4.18
C THR A 50 0.24 8.20 -5.58
N TYR A 51 -0.56 7.24 -6.05
CA TYR A 51 -0.38 6.66 -7.38
C TYR A 51 -0.51 7.74 -8.47
N PRO A 52 0.48 7.85 -9.38
CA PRO A 52 0.41 8.83 -10.46
C PRO A 52 -0.75 8.50 -11.41
N SER A 53 -1.35 9.54 -11.99
CA SER A 53 -2.41 9.39 -12.97
C SER A 53 -1.94 8.58 -14.18
N ARG A 54 -2.80 7.68 -14.67
CA ARG A 54 -2.49 6.84 -15.83
C ARG A 54 -2.24 7.70 -17.07
N SER A 55 -1.06 7.54 -17.68
CA SER A 55 -0.70 8.16 -18.97
C SER A 55 -0.75 7.11 -20.10
N THR A 56 -1.12 7.55 -21.30
CA THR A 56 -1.01 6.75 -22.54
C THR A 56 0.35 6.93 -23.22
N GLU A 57 1.06 8.00 -22.89
CA GLU A 57 2.35 8.36 -23.50
C GLU A 57 3.53 7.85 -22.68
N ASN A 58 3.35 7.69 -21.37
CA ASN A 58 4.39 7.26 -20.45
C ASN A 58 4.01 5.99 -19.70
N PHE A 59 4.95 5.07 -19.57
CA PHE A 59 4.84 3.99 -18.61
C PHE A 59 5.18 4.51 -17.22
N THR A 60 4.59 3.90 -16.19
CA THR A 60 4.95 4.14 -14.80
C THR A 60 5.53 2.87 -14.22
N HIS A 61 6.71 2.97 -13.61
CA HIS A 61 7.34 1.91 -12.85
C HIS A 61 7.35 2.31 -11.38
N ILE A 62 6.67 1.55 -10.53
CA ILE A 62 6.64 1.74 -9.07
C ILE A 62 7.45 0.60 -8.46
N PHE A 63 8.40 0.92 -7.58
CA PHE A 63 9.33 -0.05 -7.03
C PHE A 63 9.84 0.36 -5.64
N THR A 64 10.42 -0.61 -4.95
CA THR A 64 11.18 -0.44 -3.71
C THR A 64 12.40 -1.35 -3.79
N SER A 65 13.51 -0.98 -3.16
CA SER A 65 14.72 -1.80 -3.15
C SER A 65 15.56 -1.56 -1.90
N ASN A 66 16.57 -2.38 -1.68
CA ASN A 66 17.53 -2.16 -0.58
C ASN A 66 18.34 -0.87 -0.75
N HIS A 67 18.52 -0.37 -1.98
CA HIS A 67 19.22 0.89 -2.25
C HIS A 67 18.28 2.11 -2.22
N THR A 68 16.98 1.88 -2.39
CA THR A 68 15.94 2.91 -2.43
C THR A 68 14.72 2.38 -1.68
N PRO A 69 14.78 2.32 -0.33
CA PRO A 69 13.68 1.80 0.47
C PRO A 69 12.47 2.73 0.42
N GLY A 70 11.28 2.14 0.50
CA GLY A 70 10.01 2.85 0.42
C GLY A 70 9.43 2.92 -0.99
N TYR A 71 8.31 3.63 -1.13
CA TYR A 71 7.68 3.82 -2.42
C TYR A 71 8.50 4.75 -3.30
N ASN A 72 8.98 4.23 -4.42
CA ASN A 72 9.65 4.98 -5.47
C ASN A 72 8.90 4.79 -6.77
N PHE A 73 8.93 5.80 -7.64
CA PHE A 73 8.41 5.66 -8.98
C PHE A 73 9.29 6.37 -10.01
N ARG A 74 9.27 5.86 -11.24
CA ARG A 74 9.82 6.52 -12.41
C ARG A 74 8.85 6.41 -13.57
N TRP A 75 8.88 7.43 -14.41
CA TRP A 75 8.16 7.48 -15.67
C TRP A 75 9.15 7.37 -16.82
N GLY A 76 8.68 6.84 -17.94
CA GLY A 76 9.45 6.82 -19.17
C GLY A 76 8.52 6.76 -20.39
N PRO A 77 8.98 7.19 -21.56
CA PRO A 77 8.15 7.27 -22.74
C PRO A 77 7.82 5.88 -23.28
N VAL A 78 6.56 5.67 -23.67
CA VAL A 78 6.12 4.53 -24.48
C VAL A 78 6.40 4.91 -25.93
N GLN A 79 7.43 4.28 -26.50
CA GLN A 79 7.86 4.56 -27.87
C GLN A 79 7.54 3.38 -28.78
N ASN A 80 7.18 3.68 -30.02
CA ASN A 80 7.04 2.64 -31.03
C ASN A 80 8.43 2.15 -31.45
N VAL A 81 8.76 0.91 -31.11
CA VAL A 81 10.09 0.32 -31.34
C VAL A 81 10.50 0.39 -32.83
N SER A 82 9.55 0.28 -33.76
CA SER A 82 9.85 0.39 -35.20
C SER A 82 10.19 1.80 -35.68
N ALA A 83 9.94 2.83 -34.86
CA ALA A 83 10.33 4.22 -35.13
C ALA A 83 11.67 4.60 -34.47
N LEU A 84 12.28 3.70 -33.71
CA LEU A 84 13.53 3.96 -33.02
C LEU A 84 14.72 3.40 -33.80
N PRO A 85 15.82 4.15 -33.94
CA PRO A 85 17.06 3.65 -34.54
C PRO A 85 17.80 2.75 -33.54
N ILE A 86 17.11 1.77 -32.94
CA ILE A 86 17.68 0.84 -31.97
C ILE A 86 18.13 -0.41 -32.71
N SER A 87 19.44 -0.56 -32.86
CA SER A 87 20.04 -1.87 -33.09
C SER A 87 20.10 -2.59 -31.75
N PHE A 88 19.31 -3.66 -31.61
CA PHE A 88 19.44 -4.54 -30.45
C PHE A 88 20.77 -5.28 -30.59
N SER A 89 21.73 -4.92 -29.74
CA SER A 89 22.94 -5.73 -29.54
C SER A 89 22.53 -7.13 -29.06
N ASP A 90 23.28 -8.16 -29.48
CA ASP A 90 23.12 -9.54 -28.98
C ASP A 90 23.28 -9.65 -27.44
N GLN A 91 23.72 -8.58 -26.77
CA GLN A 91 23.81 -8.47 -25.31
C GLN A 91 22.57 -7.87 -24.64
N SER A 92 21.50 -7.55 -25.39
CA SER A 92 20.28 -6.96 -24.83
C SER A 92 19.25 -8.01 -24.42
N ILE A 93 18.63 -7.83 -23.26
CA ILE A 93 17.50 -8.65 -22.81
C ILE A 93 16.20 -7.99 -23.28
N GLY A 94 15.54 -8.61 -24.25
CA GLY A 94 14.23 -8.18 -24.74
C GLY A 94 13.10 -8.97 -24.09
N ILE A 95 12.14 -8.28 -23.48
CA ILE A 95 10.90 -8.89 -22.97
C ILE A 95 9.77 -8.56 -23.95
N LYS A 96 9.18 -9.60 -24.56
CA LYS A 96 8.05 -9.46 -25.49
C LYS A 96 6.76 -9.91 -24.85
N VAL A 97 5.78 -9.01 -24.75
CA VAL A 97 4.45 -9.30 -24.18
C VAL A 97 3.45 -9.51 -25.31
N ASN A 98 2.75 -10.66 -25.31
CA ASN A 98 1.65 -10.94 -26.25
C ASN A 98 0.30 -10.68 -25.58
N ILE A 99 -0.34 -9.56 -25.92
CA ILE A 99 -1.62 -9.14 -25.32
C ILE A 99 -2.86 -9.86 -25.89
N SER A 100 -2.71 -10.59 -26.99
CA SER A 100 -3.81 -11.34 -27.61
C SER A 100 -4.06 -12.69 -26.93
N ASN A 101 -3.03 -13.28 -26.32
CA ASN A 101 -3.15 -14.51 -25.55
C ASN A 101 -3.39 -14.19 -24.07
N LYS A 102 -4.65 -14.18 -23.65
CA LYS A 102 -5.06 -13.88 -22.28
C LYS A 102 -5.16 -15.17 -21.45
N SER A 103 -4.59 -15.15 -20.26
CA SER A 103 -4.73 -16.24 -19.28
C SER A 103 -5.82 -15.92 -18.24
N HIS A 104 -5.62 -16.29 -16.98
CA HIS A 104 -6.57 -16.08 -15.90
C HIS A 104 -6.76 -14.59 -15.55
N ARG A 105 -7.90 -14.27 -14.92
CA ARG A 105 -8.14 -12.95 -14.34
C ARG A 105 -7.68 -12.94 -12.89
N LEU A 106 -6.88 -11.95 -12.51
CA LEU A 106 -6.49 -11.75 -11.12
C LEU A 106 -7.67 -11.15 -10.34
N LYS A 107 -8.11 -11.82 -9.27
CA LYS A 107 -9.16 -11.30 -8.38
C LYS A 107 -8.65 -10.21 -7.44
N GLY A 108 -7.41 -10.34 -6.99
CA GLY A 108 -6.75 -9.36 -6.12
C GLY A 108 -5.50 -9.95 -5.48
N ILE A 109 -4.87 -9.15 -4.64
CA ILE A 109 -3.73 -9.51 -3.78
C ILE A 109 -4.11 -9.08 -2.37
N GLY A 110 -3.65 -9.83 -1.37
CA GLY A 110 -4.13 -9.70 0.00
C GLY A 110 -3.26 -10.37 1.05
N GLY A 111 -3.76 -10.34 2.29
CA GLY A 111 -3.16 -11.00 3.45
C GLY A 111 -4.16 -11.88 4.20
N SER A 112 -3.78 -12.36 5.38
CA SER A 112 -4.66 -13.15 6.26
C SER A 112 -4.80 -12.46 7.62
N PHE A 113 -6.03 -12.29 8.10
CA PHE A 113 -6.34 -11.81 9.45
C PHE A 113 -6.37 -13.01 10.40
N THR A 114 -5.19 -13.54 10.72
CA THR A 114 -5.02 -14.60 11.74
C THR A 114 -5.07 -14.00 13.16
N ASP A 115 -5.25 -14.84 14.18
CA ASP A 115 -5.18 -14.39 15.58
C ASP A 115 -3.84 -13.72 15.88
N SER A 116 -2.72 -14.32 15.46
CA SER A 116 -1.40 -13.70 15.61
C SER A 116 -1.32 -12.32 14.96
N PHE A 117 -1.89 -12.12 13.75
CA PHE A 117 -1.94 -10.78 13.16
C PHE A 117 -2.77 -9.83 14.04
N CYS A 118 -3.98 -10.22 14.40
CA CYS A 118 -4.88 -9.39 15.20
C CYS A 118 -4.29 -9.04 16.57
N ILE A 119 -3.64 -9.98 17.25
CA ILE A 119 -2.94 -9.77 18.53
C ILE A 119 -1.80 -8.76 18.36
N ASN A 120 -0.98 -8.90 17.32
CA ASN A 120 0.11 -7.95 17.05
C ASN A 120 -0.39 -6.56 16.64
N VAL A 121 -1.51 -6.46 15.92
CA VAL A 121 -2.12 -5.14 15.64
C VAL A 121 -2.70 -4.53 16.92
N LYS A 122 -3.31 -5.33 17.78
CA LYS A 122 -3.89 -4.88 19.06
C LYS A 122 -2.85 -4.55 20.13
N SER A 123 -1.59 -4.96 19.96
CA SER A 123 -0.50 -4.55 20.85
C SER A 123 0.09 -3.18 20.49
N LEU A 124 -0.28 -2.63 19.32
CA LEU A 124 0.05 -1.25 18.92
C LEU A 124 -0.94 -0.25 19.55
N SER A 125 -0.57 1.04 19.57
CA SER A 125 -1.58 2.10 19.79
C SER A 125 -2.59 2.10 18.64
N GLU A 126 -3.78 2.65 18.88
CA GLU A 126 -4.83 2.72 17.86
C GLU A 126 -4.36 3.44 16.59
N GLU A 127 -3.63 4.54 16.73
CA GLU A 127 -3.11 5.33 15.60
C GLU A 127 -2.05 4.55 14.82
N ALA A 128 -1.15 3.83 15.51
CA ALA A 128 -0.14 3.01 14.86
C ALA A 128 -0.78 1.82 14.13
N GLY A 129 -1.79 1.18 14.73
CA GLY A 129 -2.60 0.15 14.09
C GLY A 129 -3.34 0.67 12.86
N ASN A 130 -3.91 1.88 12.94
CA ASN A 130 -4.56 2.54 11.81
C ASN A 130 -3.57 2.85 10.67
N ASN A 131 -2.37 3.34 10.99
CA ASN A 131 -1.32 3.55 10.00
C ASN A 131 -0.96 2.24 9.30
N LEU A 132 -0.75 1.16 10.04
CA LEU A 132 -0.47 -0.17 9.47
C LEU A 132 -1.59 -0.65 8.53
N LEU A 133 -2.86 -0.54 8.94
CA LEU A 133 -4.00 -0.93 8.11
C LEU A 133 -4.13 -0.05 6.86
N ARG A 134 -3.85 1.26 6.98
CA ARG A 134 -3.80 2.18 5.83
C ARG A 134 -2.70 1.79 4.85
N SER A 135 -1.50 1.43 5.32
CA SER A 135 -0.40 1.01 4.45
C SER A 135 -0.74 -0.23 3.63
N TYR A 136 -1.58 -1.14 4.15
CA TYR A 136 -2.05 -2.30 3.37
C TYR A 136 -3.25 -2.00 2.47
N PHE A 137 -4.30 -1.38 2.99
CA PHE A 137 -5.62 -1.39 2.34
C PHE A 137 -6.09 -0.04 1.79
N SER A 138 -5.45 1.07 2.17
CA SER A 138 -5.86 2.41 1.71
C SER A 138 -5.27 2.77 0.34
N ARG A 139 -5.84 3.81 -0.29
CA ARG A 139 -5.33 4.42 -1.53
C ARG A 139 -3.97 5.08 -1.37
N SER A 140 -3.60 5.45 -0.15
CA SER A 140 -2.28 6.01 0.18
C SER A 140 -1.24 4.93 0.52
N GLY A 141 -1.52 3.65 0.25
CA GLY A 141 -0.68 2.50 0.54
C GLY A 141 -0.76 1.45 -0.58
N ASN A 142 -0.67 0.16 -0.26
CA ASN A 142 -0.59 -0.92 -1.26
C ASN A 142 -1.93 -1.33 -1.90
N GLU A 143 -3.05 -0.76 -1.46
CA GLU A 143 -4.38 -1.05 -1.99
C GLU A 143 -4.73 -2.55 -2.06
N TYR A 144 -4.36 -3.35 -1.05
CA TYR A 144 -4.76 -4.75 -0.96
C TYR A 144 -6.28 -4.89 -1.14
N LYS A 145 -6.69 -5.86 -1.97
CA LYS A 145 -8.09 -6.06 -2.37
C LYS A 145 -8.71 -7.33 -1.80
N MET A 146 -7.91 -8.16 -1.14
CA MET A 146 -8.38 -9.41 -0.55
C MET A 146 -7.87 -9.56 0.88
N ALA A 147 -8.64 -10.30 1.68
CA ALA A 147 -8.21 -10.77 2.97
C ALA A 147 -8.77 -12.17 3.22
N ARG A 148 -7.95 -13.04 3.80
CA ARG A 148 -8.34 -14.37 4.27
C ARG A 148 -8.61 -14.31 5.77
N VAL A 149 -9.71 -14.93 6.21
CA VAL A 149 -10.04 -15.07 7.63
C VAL A 149 -10.11 -16.57 7.93
N PRO A 150 -9.27 -17.11 8.83
CA PRO A 150 -9.42 -18.48 9.31
C PRO A 150 -10.79 -18.69 9.97
N ILE A 151 -11.37 -19.87 9.82
CA ILE A 151 -12.58 -20.27 10.54
C ILE A 151 -12.10 -20.94 11.83
N ALA A 152 -12.24 -20.25 12.96
CA ALA A 152 -11.69 -20.61 14.26
C ALA A 152 -10.15 -20.71 14.26
N SER A 153 -9.57 -21.61 15.06
CA SER A 153 -8.11 -21.65 15.23
C SER A 153 -7.34 -22.10 13.99
N SER A 154 -6.08 -21.67 13.95
CA SER A 154 -5.03 -22.09 13.03
C SER A 154 -3.74 -22.31 13.83
N ASP A 155 -2.65 -22.70 13.16
CA ASP A 155 -1.30 -22.73 13.74
C ASP A 155 -0.78 -21.34 14.16
N PHE A 156 -1.37 -20.27 13.62
CA PHE A 156 -1.12 -18.87 14.02
C PHE A 156 -2.10 -18.38 15.10
N CYS A 157 -2.49 -19.25 16.03
CA CYS A 157 -3.31 -18.92 17.20
C CYS A 157 -2.58 -19.28 18.49
N THR A 158 -2.84 -18.55 19.57
CA THR A 158 -2.22 -18.84 20.89
C THR A 158 -2.93 -19.95 21.66
N ARG A 159 -4.10 -20.39 21.18
CA ARG A 159 -4.88 -21.51 21.71
C ARG A 159 -5.55 -22.25 20.56
N THR A 160 -5.82 -23.53 20.77
CA THR A 160 -6.68 -24.33 19.88
C THR A 160 -8.13 -24.15 20.29
N TYR A 161 -9.01 -23.93 19.31
CA TYR A 161 -10.45 -23.84 19.50
C TYR A 161 -11.18 -24.02 18.16
N THR A 162 -12.42 -24.49 18.23
CA THR A 162 -13.38 -24.38 17.13
C THR A 162 -14.52 -23.43 17.53
N TYR A 163 -15.50 -23.24 16.65
CA TYR A 163 -16.71 -22.50 17.04
C TYR A 163 -17.71 -23.37 17.80
N ASP A 164 -17.50 -24.69 17.84
CA ASP A 164 -18.29 -25.63 18.62
C ASP A 164 -17.43 -26.81 19.11
N ASP A 165 -16.88 -26.64 20.31
CA ASP A 165 -16.06 -27.67 20.96
C ASP A 165 -16.89 -28.62 21.86
N SER A 166 -18.23 -28.62 21.72
CA SER A 166 -19.14 -29.44 22.54
C SER A 166 -19.29 -30.86 21.96
N PRO A 167 -18.87 -31.93 22.65
CA PRO A 167 -18.93 -33.27 22.10
C PRO A 167 -20.37 -33.72 21.80
N GLY A 168 -20.63 -34.13 20.56
CA GLY A 168 -21.93 -34.66 20.13
C GLY A 168 -22.97 -33.59 19.70
N ASP A 169 -22.59 -32.32 19.63
CA ASP A 169 -23.48 -31.24 19.19
C ASP A 169 -23.66 -31.21 17.66
N VAL A 170 -24.38 -32.19 17.13
CA VAL A 170 -24.69 -32.27 15.68
C VAL A 170 -25.60 -31.12 15.23
N ASN A 171 -26.38 -30.55 16.15
CA ASN A 171 -27.34 -29.48 15.87
C ASN A 171 -26.75 -28.08 15.98
N LEU A 172 -25.47 -27.94 16.39
CA LEU A 172 -24.76 -26.67 16.61
C LEU A 172 -25.46 -25.75 17.62
N GLU A 173 -26.08 -26.32 18.66
CA GLU A 173 -26.76 -25.57 19.74
C GLU A 173 -25.78 -24.69 20.54
N TYR A 174 -24.51 -25.06 20.60
CA TYR A 174 -23.46 -24.37 21.33
C TYR A 174 -22.50 -23.59 20.43
N PHE A 175 -22.76 -23.53 19.12
CA PHE A 175 -21.94 -22.76 18.18
C PHE A 175 -21.86 -21.29 18.56
N LYS A 176 -20.64 -20.76 18.71
CA LYS A 176 -20.41 -19.34 18.96
C LYS A 176 -19.04 -18.89 18.49
N LEU A 177 -18.94 -17.61 18.12
CA LEU A 177 -17.64 -16.95 18.00
C LEU A 177 -17.01 -16.84 19.39
N ALA A 178 -15.71 -17.10 19.45
CA ALA A 178 -14.98 -17.39 20.68
C ALA A 178 -14.41 -16.15 21.39
#